data_AF-A0A2S2PAT2-F1
#
_entry.id   AF-A0A2S2PAT2-F1
#
_cell.length_a   1.000
_cell.length_b   1.000
_cell.length_c   1.000
_cell.angle_alpha   90.00
_cell.angle_beta   90.00
_cell.angle_gamma   90.00
#
_symmetry.space_group_name_H-M   'P 1'
#
loop_
_entity.id
_entity.type
_entity.pdbx_description
1 polymer ?
#
loop_
_entity_poly.entity_id
_entity_poly.type
_entity_poly.pdbx_seq_one_letter_code
_entity_poly.pdbx_strand_id
1 'polypeptide(L)'
;SASLVLFDVGTLTLTQYILLDPILLFFMLASFVGICKFRSYTLYEFSVNWWFWLIFTGITMACCVCVKFVGLFQVTFIGLMTIADLWFILGKLSKPISYTVKHFIARFVCLIILPLLVYVGFFYIHLFILNKSGNGDGFYSSAFQSKLQGNSLHNASMPKDVSFGAIITLKNHRTGGGYLHSHWHLYPENVGAKQQQITTYAHKDENNRWLVKFYNDDEKISINDTVRFLKHGDMIRLEHVPTRRNLHSHREPAPITRKHYQVTGYGENGTGDYNDVWKVFVDGGSDGNIVSAVTSKIKLVHVLQHCVLTTSNKQLPKWAFEQHEVTCSPNLRDTNSYWNVEDNINPKLPNVSFEVYSPNFFARFIESHAVMFQGNAGLKPKEGEVTSKPWQWPINYKV
;
A
#
# COMPACT_ATOMS: atom_id res chain seq x y z
N SER A 1 -5.40 -39.51 -22.13
CA SER A 1 -5.60 -38.19 -21.48
C SER A 1 -4.29 -37.59 -21.01
N ALA A 2 -3.44 -38.28 -20.24
CA ALA A 2 -2.15 -37.74 -19.76
C ALA A 2 -1.23 -37.22 -20.88
N SER A 3 -1.16 -37.91 -22.03
CA SER A 3 -0.39 -37.47 -23.20
C SER A 3 -0.82 -36.09 -23.73
N LEU A 4 -2.10 -35.70 -23.59
CA LEU A 4 -2.57 -34.38 -24.03
C LEU A 4 -1.95 -33.25 -23.20
N VAL A 5 -1.72 -33.47 -21.91
CA VAL A 5 -1.08 -32.48 -21.03
C VAL A 5 0.43 -32.49 -21.23
N LEU A 6 1.03 -33.68 -21.39
CA LEU A 6 2.49 -33.83 -21.57
C LEU A 6 3.01 -33.23 -22.87
N PHE A 7 2.24 -33.36 -23.96
CA PHE A 7 2.60 -32.84 -25.28
C PHE A 7 1.93 -31.51 -25.61
N ASP A 8 1.32 -30.83 -24.63
CA ASP A 8 0.75 -29.51 -24.82
C ASP A 8 1.86 -28.45 -24.93
N VAL A 9 1.90 -27.75 -26.06
CA VAL A 9 2.92 -26.74 -26.37
C VAL A 9 2.87 -25.58 -25.39
N GLY A 10 1.68 -25.16 -24.95
CA GLY A 10 1.51 -24.07 -23.99
C GLY A 10 2.13 -24.42 -22.63
N THR A 11 1.83 -25.62 -22.12
CA THR A 11 2.39 -26.15 -20.87
C THR A 11 3.91 -26.29 -20.96
N LEU A 12 4.44 -26.89 -22.03
CA LEU A 12 5.88 -27.02 -22.24
C LEU A 12 6.58 -25.66 -22.24
N THR A 13 6.04 -24.70 -23.00
CA THR A 13 6.58 -23.34 -23.09
C THR A 13 6.62 -22.66 -21.73
N LEU A 14 5.52 -22.70 -20.96
CA LEU A 14 5.46 -22.08 -19.63
C LEU A 14 6.43 -22.73 -18.64
N THR A 15 6.61 -24.05 -18.70
CA THR A 15 7.47 -24.80 -17.78
C THR A 15 8.97 -24.63 -18.05
N GLN A 16 9.36 -24.17 -19.24
CA GLN A 16 10.76 -23.96 -19.60
C GLN A 16 11.36 -22.70 -18.94
N TYR A 17 10.53 -21.72 -18.60
CA TYR A 17 10.96 -20.45 -18.02
C TYR A 17 10.77 -20.40 -16.50
N ILE A 18 11.51 -19.51 -15.83
CA ILE A 18 11.38 -19.25 -14.39
C ILE A 18 10.14 -18.36 -14.17
N LEU A 19 8.96 -18.99 -14.24
CA LEU A 19 7.67 -18.35 -14.06
C LEU A 19 6.97 -18.92 -12.81
N LEU A 20 6.01 -18.15 -12.28
CA LEU A 20 5.15 -18.61 -11.19
C LEU A 20 4.06 -19.58 -11.67
N ASP A 21 3.71 -19.53 -12.96
CA ASP A 21 2.58 -20.27 -13.52
C ASP A 21 2.79 -21.82 -13.51
N PRO A 22 3.99 -22.39 -13.77
CA PRO A 22 4.24 -23.82 -13.58
C PRO A 22 4.00 -24.31 -12.15
N ILE A 23 4.44 -23.54 -11.15
CA ILE A 23 4.26 -23.88 -9.73
C ILE A 23 2.77 -23.77 -9.35
N LEU A 24 2.07 -22.77 -9.90
CA LEU A 24 0.62 -22.63 -9.75
C LEU A 24 -0.12 -23.83 -10.36
N LEU A 25 0.22 -24.23 -11.60
CA LEU A 25 -0.37 -25.38 -12.29
C LEU A 25 -0.18 -26.67 -11.48
N PHE A 26 1.02 -26.88 -10.92
CA PHE A 26 1.30 -28.02 -10.06
C PHE A 26 0.34 -28.08 -8.86
N PHE A 27 0.21 -27.00 -8.09
CA PHE A 27 -0.67 -26.98 -6.91
C PHE A 27 -2.16 -27.02 -7.28
N MET A 28 -2.56 -26.43 -8.41
CA MET A 28 -3.94 -26.58 -8.93
C MET A 28 -4.25 -28.04 -9.24
N LEU A 29 -3.40 -28.74 -10.00
CA LEU A 29 -3.58 -30.15 -10.33
C LEU A 29 -3.51 -31.03 -9.08
N ALA A 30 -2.58 -30.77 -8.16
CA ALA A 30 -2.47 -31.51 -6.91
C ALA A 30 -3.72 -31.37 -6.05
N SER A 31 -4.26 -30.16 -5.91
CA SER A 31 -5.50 -29.93 -5.16
C SER A 31 -6.72 -30.60 -5.83
N PHE A 32 -6.77 -30.62 -7.16
CA PHE A 32 -7.81 -31.32 -7.93
C PHE A 32 -7.71 -32.85 -7.76
N VAL A 33 -6.51 -33.42 -7.80
CA VAL A 33 -6.28 -34.84 -7.51
C VAL A 33 -6.68 -35.15 -6.07
N GLY A 34 -6.32 -34.29 -5.12
CA GLY A 34 -6.69 -34.42 -3.72
C GLY A 34 -8.19 -34.53 -3.52
N ILE A 35 -8.97 -33.60 -4.09
CA ILE A 35 -10.44 -33.61 -3.93
C ILE A 35 -11.08 -34.81 -4.66
N CYS A 36 -10.57 -35.20 -5.82
CA CYS A 36 -11.03 -36.39 -6.54
C CYS A 36 -10.77 -37.67 -5.74
N LYS A 37 -9.56 -37.81 -5.16
CA LYS A 37 -9.21 -38.93 -4.29
C LYS A 37 -10.06 -38.93 -3.02
N PHE A 38 -10.22 -37.79 -2.37
CA PHE A 38 -11.11 -37.65 -1.22
C PHE A 38 -12.53 -38.18 -1.50
N ARG A 39 -13.13 -37.79 -2.64
CA ARG A 39 -14.47 -38.26 -3.05
C ARG A 39 -14.51 -39.76 -3.38
N SER A 40 -13.39 -40.35 -3.82
CA SER A 40 -13.31 -41.81 -4.01
C SER A 40 -13.39 -42.61 -2.71
N TYR A 41 -13.08 -42.00 -1.56
CA TYR A 41 -13.17 -42.63 -0.23
C TYR A 41 -14.54 -42.41 0.45
N THR A 42 -15.62 -42.24 -0.33
CA THR A 42 -17.00 -42.06 0.19
C THR A 42 -17.54 -43.28 0.94
N LEU A 43 -16.98 -44.48 0.71
CA LEU A 43 -17.34 -45.69 1.46
C LEU A 43 -16.53 -45.88 2.75
N TYR A 44 -15.40 -45.18 2.89
CA TYR A 44 -14.45 -45.29 4.01
C TYR A 44 -14.29 -43.95 4.72
N GLU A 45 -15.42 -43.32 5.03
CA GLU A 45 -15.48 -42.01 5.69
C GLU A 45 -14.77 -42.04 7.05
N PHE A 46 -14.05 -40.96 7.37
CA PHE A 46 -13.25 -40.81 8.60
C PHE A 46 -12.11 -41.82 8.77
N SER A 47 -11.77 -42.60 7.75
CA SER A 47 -10.55 -43.41 7.74
C SER A 47 -9.28 -42.54 7.71
N VAL A 48 -8.12 -43.12 8.04
CA VAL A 48 -6.82 -42.43 7.96
C VAL A 48 -6.57 -41.90 6.55
N ASN A 49 -6.91 -42.68 5.51
CA ASN A 49 -6.76 -42.26 4.12
C ASN A 49 -7.73 -41.12 3.76
N TRP A 50 -8.95 -41.13 4.29
CA TRP A 50 -9.91 -40.04 4.10
C TRP A 50 -9.39 -38.72 4.68
N TRP A 51 -8.84 -38.76 5.91
CA TRP A 51 -8.21 -37.59 6.53
C TRP A 51 -6.97 -37.13 5.80
N PHE A 52 -6.12 -38.06 5.36
CA PHE A 52 -4.93 -37.75 4.58
C PHE A 52 -5.28 -36.96 3.32
N TRP A 53 -6.24 -37.45 2.51
CA TRP A 53 -6.63 -36.74 1.28
C TRP A 53 -7.31 -35.40 1.56
N LEU A 54 -8.10 -35.30 2.63
CA LEU A 54 -8.73 -34.04 3.02
C LEU A 54 -7.69 -32.98 3.45
N ILE A 55 -6.71 -33.37 4.28
CA ILE A 55 -5.59 -32.51 4.71
C ILE A 55 -4.72 -32.16 3.50
N PHE A 56 -4.40 -33.13 2.65
CA PHE A 56 -3.64 -32.92 1.42
C PHE A 56 -4.32 -31.90 0.50
N THR A 57 -5.64 -32.00 0.30
CA THR A 57 -6.41 -30.99 -0.44
C THR A 57 -6.30 -29.62 0.22
N GLY A 58 -6.46 -29.54 1.54
CA GLY A 58 -6.31 -28.27 2.28
C GLY A 58 -4.94 -27.61 2.07
N ILE A 59 -3.86 -28.36 2.26
CA ILE A 59 -2.48 -27.84 2.13
C ILE A 59 -2.19 -27.43 0.69
N THR A 60 -2.48 -28.29 -0.29
CA THR A 60 -2.21 -28.00 -1.71
C THR A 60 -3.05 -26.83 -2.23
N MET A 61 -4.29 -26.68 -1.77
CA MET A 61 -5.13 -25.52 -2.04
C MET A 61 -4.55 -24.25 -1.42
N ALA A 62 -4.04 -24.31 -0.19
CA ALA A 62 -3.37 -23.17 0.45
C ALA A 62 -2.13 -22.74 -0.33
N CYS A 63 -1.27 -23.69 -0.72
CA CYS A 63 -0.10 -23.43 -1.55
C CYS A 63 -0.49 -22.80 -2.89
N CYS A 64 -1.59 -23.24 -3.52
CA CYS A 64 -2.10 -22.63 -4.74
C CYS A 64 -2.41 -21.13 -4.56
N VAL A 65 -3.06 -20.75 -3.46
CA VAL A 65 -3.36 -19.33 -3.15
C VAL A 65 -2.08 -18.55 -2.81
N CYS A 66 -1.12 -19.18 -2.13
CA CYS A 66 0.16 -18.56 -1.78
C CYS A 66 0.99 -18.20 -3.01
N VAL A 67 0.91 -19.00 -4.08
CA VAL A 67 1.62 -18.71 -5.35
C VAL A 67 0.98 -17.53 -6.07
N LYS A 68 -0.35 -17.53 -6.22
CA LYS A 68 -1.08 -16.47 -6.95
C LYS A 68 -2.54 -16.43 -6.51
N PHE A 69 -3.12 -15.23 -6.44
CA PHE A 69 -4.54 -15.05 -6.07
C PHE A 69 -5.55 -15.66 -7.05
N VAL A 70 -5.12 -16.05 -8.26
CA VAL A 70 -5.93 -16.89 -9.15
C VAL A 70 -6.34 -18.22 -8.47
N GLY A 71 -5.55 -18.70 -7.51
CA GLY A 71 -5.88 -19.87 -6.68
C GLY A 71 -7.19 -19.72 -5.88
N LEU A 72 -7.73 -18.51 -5.71
CA LEU A 72 -9.06 -18.32 -5.11
C LEU A 72 -10.19 -18.97 -5.94
N PHE A 73 -10.02 -19.11 -7.25
CA PHE A 73 -10.97 -19.88 -8.07
C PHE A 73 -10.93 -21.37 -7.74
N GLN A 74 -9.75 -21.90 -7.39
CA GLN A 74 -9.61 -23.28 -6.94
C GLN A 74 -10.28 -23.50 -5.57
N VAL A 75 -10.13 -22.54 -4.64
CA VAL A 75 -10.85 -22.54 -3.36
C VAL A 75 -12.37 -22.54 -3.59
N THR A 76 -12.84 -21.68 -4.49
CA THR A 76 -14.27 -21.59 -4.83
C THR A 76 -14.78 -22.90 -5.43
N PHE A 77 -14.03 -23.50 -6.36
CA PHE A 77 -14.38 -24.78 -6.98
C PHE A 77 -14.48 -25.92 -5.97
N ILE A 78 -13.46 -26.09 -5.11
CA ILE A 78 -13.47 -27.10 -4.05
C ILE A 78 -14.58 -26.80 -3.04
N GLY A 79 -14.83 -25.53 -2.72
CA GLY A 79 -15.91 -25.08 -1.84
C GLY A 79 -17.28 -25.48 -2.37
N LEU A 80 -17.56 -25.24 -3.66
CA LEU A 80 -18.82 -25.64 -4.30
C LEU A 80 -19.00 -27.16 -4.30
N MET A 81 -17.94 -27.92 -4.60
CA MET A 81 -17.97 -29.39 -4.51
C MET A 81 -18.26 -29.86 -3.08
N THR A 82 -17.66 -29.20 -2.10
CA THR A 82 -17.84 -29.52 -0.68
C THR A 82 -19.26 -29.22 -0.21
N ILE A 83 -19.85 -28.10 -0.66
CA ILE A 83 -21.25 -27.75 -0.39
C ILE A 83 -22.19 -28.79 -0.99
N ALA A 84 -21.96 -29.19 -2.25
CA ALA A 84 -22.75 -30.24 -2.89
C ALA A 84 -22.64 -31.58 -2.13
N ASP A 85 -21.43 -32.00 -1.74
CA ASP A 85 -21.21 -33.21 -0.95
C ASP A 85 -21.95 -33.14 0.41
N LEU A 86 -21.88 -32.01 1.11
CA LEU A 86 -22.60 -31.81 2.38
C LEU A 86 -24.11 -31.84 2.20
N TRP A 87 -24.62 -31.30 1.09
CA TRP A 87 -26.04 -31.36 0.73
C TRP A 87 -26.50 -32.81 0.53
N PHE A 88 -25.73 -33.63 -0.21
CA PHE A 88 -26.03 -35.04 -0.38
C PHE A 88 -25.95 -35.84 0.93
N ILE A 89 -24.99 -35.52 1.80
CA ILE A 89 -24.85 -36.13 3.12
C ILE A 89 -26.05 -35.79 4.01
N LEU A 90 -26.51 -34.53 3.99
CA LEU A 90 -27.70 -34.09 4.72
C LEU A 90 -28.97 -34.81 4.24
N GLY A 91 -29.06 -35.10 2.94
CA GLY A 91 -30.18 -35.85 2.36
C GLY A 91 -30.22 -37.34 2.73
N LYS A 92 -29.19 -37.90 3.38
CA LYS A 92 -29.18 -39.31 3.82
C LYS A 92 -30.01 -39.47 5.10
N LEU A 93 -31.33 -39.69 4.94
CA LEU A 93 -32.28 -39.91 6.04
C LEU A 93 -31.96 -41.13 6.93
N SER A 94 -31.08 -42.04 6.48
CA SER A 94 -30.65 -43.22 7.26
C SER A 94 -29.62 -42.89 8.34
N LYS A 95 -29.05 -41.68 8.36
CA LYS A 95 -28.02 -41.26 9.31
C LYS A 95 -28.53 -40.10 10.19
N PRO A 96 -28.11 -40.04 11.47
CA PRO A 96 -28.48 -38.93 12.34
C PRO A 96 -27.79 -37.62 11.90
N ILE A 97 -28.38 -36.47 12.26
CA ILE A 97 -27.83 -35.14 11.95
C ILE A 97 -26.39 -34.97 12.49
N SER A 98 -26.07 -35.62 13.61
CA SER A 98 -24.72 -35.60 14.20
C SER A 98 -23.62 -36.09 13.24
N TYR A 99 -23.95 -37.00 12.31
CA TYR A 99 -23.03 -37.47 11.29
C TYR A 99 -22.74 -36.37 10.24
N THR A 100 -23.76 -35.62 9.82
CA THR A 100 -23.58 -34.43 8.96
C THR A 100 -22.76 -33.34 9.64
N VAL A 101 -23.00 -33.09 10.93
CA VAL A 101 -22.22 -32.13 11.72
C VAL A 101 -20.74 -32.54 11.81
N LYS A 102 -20.44 -33.82 12.04
CA LYS A 102 -19.05 -34.32 12.03
C LYS A 102 -18.37 -34.08 10.69
N HIS A 103 -19.07 -34.33 9.58
CA HIS A 103 -18.57 -34.07 8.24
C HIS A 103 -18.34 -32.59 7.96
N PHE A 104 -19.22 -31.71 8.46
CA PHE A 104 -19.08 -30.27 8.37
C PHE A 104 -17.85 -29.79 9.13
N ILE A 105 -17.69 -30.18 10.40
CA ILE A 105 -16.54 -29.78 11.24
C ILE A 105 -15.23 -30.24 10.60
N ALA A 106 -15.14 -31.51 10.16
CA ALA A 106 -13.93 -32.03 9.53
C ALA A 106 -13.53 -31.22 8.29
N ARG A 107 -14.49 -30.90 7.41
CA ARG A 107 -14.25 -30.08 6.21
C ARG A 107 -13.93 -28.63 6.57
N PHE A 108 -14.60 -28.04 7.55
CA PHE A 108 -14.32 -26.68 8.02
C PHE A 108 -12.88 -26.56 8.56
N VAL A 109 -12.45 -27.50 9.39
CA VAL A 109 -11.08 -27.50 9.93
C VAL A 109 -10.05 -27.69 8.82
N CYS A 110 -10.22 -28.69 7.95
CA CYS A 110 -9.19 -29.01 6.94
C CYS A 110 -9.22 -28.17 5.67
N LEU A 111 -10.37 -27.60 5.29
CA LEU A 111 -10.52 -26.82 4.05
C LEU A 111 -10.69 -25.32 4.29
N ILE A 112 -10.79 -24.85 5.54
CA ILE A 112 -10.82 -23.42 5.87
C ILE A 112 -9.72 -23.07 6.87
N ILE A 113 -9.74 -23.63 8.08
CA ILE A 113 -8.77 -23.26 9.14
C ILE A 113 -7.35 -23.63 8.72
N LEU A 114 -7.11 -24.88 8.32
CA LEU A 114 -5.79 -25.36 7.94
C LEU A 114 -5.18 -24.55 6.78
N PRO A 115 -5.89 -24.29 5.66
CA PRO A 115 -5.37 -23.46 4.59
C PRO A 115 -5.04 -22.03 5.03
N LEU A 116 -5.86 -21.42 5.89
CA LEU A 116 -5.58 -20.09 6.43
C LEU A 116 -4.32 -20.08 7.30
N LEU A 117 -4.11 -21.10 8.14
CA LEU A 117 -2.90 -21.23 8.96
C LEU A 117 -1.65 -21.43 8.10
N VAL A 118 -1.73 -22.27 7.07
CA VAL A 118 -0.63 -22.47 6.11
C VAL A 118 -0.31 -21.17 5.38
N TYR A 119 -1.33 -20.44 4.93
CA TYR A 119 -1.18 -19.15 4.25
C TYR A 119 -0.50 -18.09 5.14
N VAL A 120 -0.98 -17.92 6.37
CA VAL A 120 -0.38 -17.01 7.36
C VAL A 120 1.05 -17.45 7.70
N GLY A 121 1.30 -18.76 7.81
CA GLY A 121 2.63 -19.32 8.04
C GLY A 121 3.63 -18.98 6.93
N PHE A 122 3.23 -19.08 5.66
CA PHE A 122 4.08 -18.65 4.55
C PHE A 122 4.38 -17.15 4.59
N PHE A 123 3.40 -16.31 4.92
CA PHE A 123 3.62 -14.88 5.08
C PHE A 123 4.51 -14.53 6.28
N TYR A 124 4.41 -15.31 7.36
CA TYR A 124 5.33 -15.20 8.49
C TYR A 124 6.77 -15.47 8.06
N ILE A 125 7.00 -16.58 7.34
CA ILE A 125 8.32 -16.91 6.78
C ILE A 125 8.79 -15.81 5.83
N HIS A 126 7.92 -15.33 4.93
CA HIS A 126 8.23 -14.26 3.98
C HIS A 126 8.71 -12.98 4.68
N LEU A 127 7.95 -12.47 5.66
CA LEU A 127 8.28 -11.23 6.38
C LEU A 127 9.43 -11.39 7.38
N PHE A 128 9.75 -12.63 7.78
CA PHE A 128 10.90 -12.95 8.62
C PHE A 128 12.19 -12.99 7.80
N ILE A 129 12.16 -13.63 6.62
CA ILE A 129 13.31 -13.72 5.71
C ILE A 129 13.61 -12.36 5.06
N LEU A 130 12.59 -11.65 4.59
CA LEU A 130 12.73 -10.34 3.95
C LEU A 130 12.70 -9.23 4.99
N ASN A 131 13.77 -9.13 5.76
CA ASN A 131 13.95 -8.15 6.82
C ASN A 131 14.84 -6.97 6.41
N LYS A 132 15.28 -6.88 5.16
CA LYS A 132 16.14 -5.80 4.64
C LYS A 132 15.35 -4.80 3.80
N SER A 133 15.78 -3.55 3.82
CA SER A 133 15.25 -2.47 2.97
C SER A 133 15.65 -2.67 1.51
N GLY A 134 14.83 -2.17 0.60
CA GLY A 134 15.06 -2.14 -0.84
C GLY A 134 14.02 -1.25 -1.51
N ASN A 135 14.16 -1.02 -2.82
CA ASN A 135 13.40 0.01 -3.55
C ASN A 135 11.87 -0.09 -3.37
N GLY A 136 11.33 -1.29 -3.15
CA GLY A 136 9.88 -1.52 -2.99
C GLY A 136 9.32 -1.17 -1.60
N ASP A 137 10.15 -0.84 -0.62
CA ASP A 137 9.67 -0.53 0.74
C ASP A 137 8.89 0.79 0.81
N GLY A 138 9.10 1.70 -0.15
CA GLY A 138 8.44 3.01 -0.28
C GLY A 138 6.91 2.97 -0.28
N PHE A 139 6.30 1.87 -0.74
CA PHE A 139 4.85 1.68 -0.75
C PHE A 139 4.25 1.35 0.63
N TYR A 140 5.09 0.97 1.58
CA TYR A 140 4.70 0.66 2.95
C TYR A 140 4.78 1.90 3.86
N SER A 141 4.04 1.86 4.95
CA SER A 141 4.05 2.86 6.02
C SER A 141 5.42 3.00 6.65
N SER A 142 5.67 4.17 7.23
CA SER A 142 6.90 4.45 8.00
C SER A 142 7.07 3.44 9.15
N ALA A 143 5.97 3.03 9.79
CA ALA A 143 5.99 2.03 10.85
C ALA A 143 6.49 0.68 10.33
N PHE A 144 5.98 0.17 9.20
CA PHE A 144 6.46 -1.07 8.60
C PHE A 144 7.95 -0.98 8.21
N GLN A 145 8.35 0.14 7.60
CA GLN A 145 9.73 0.37 7.18
C GLN A 145 10.73 0.40 8.34
N SER A 146 10.31 0.82 9.54
CA SER A 146 11.16 0.83 10.74
C SER A 146 11.70 -0.56 11.15
N LYS A 147 11.04 -1.66 10.74
CA LYS A 147 11.51 -3.04 10.98
C LYS A 147 12.51 -3.54 9.93
N LEU A 148 12.72 -2.80 8.84
CA LEU A 148 13.59 -3.22 7.74
C LEU A 148 15.03 -2.73 7.95
N GLN A 149 15.95 -3.66 8.15
CA GLN A 149 17.38 -3.39 8.28
C GLN A 149 17.90 -2.61 7.06
N GLY A 150 18.62 -1.52 7.31
CA GLY A 150 19.17 -0.65 6.26
C GLY A 150 18.23 0.48 5.80
N ASN A 151 16.98 0.54 6.29
CA ASN A 151 16.14 1.72 6.09
C ASN A 151 16.61 2.85 7.02
N SER A 152 16.48 4.12 6.60
CA SER A 152 16.83 5.27 7.45
C SER A 152 16.01 5.35 8.74
N LEU A 153 14.84 4.71 8.79
CA LEU A 153 13.97 4.61 9.95
C LEU A 153 14.32 3.46 10.91
N HIS A 154 15.15 2.51 10.47
CA HIS A 154 15.52 1.36 11.29
C HIS A 154 16.52 1.78 12.36
N ASN A 155 16.12 1.68 13.63
CA ASN A 155 16.85 2.21 14.78
C ASN A 155 17.20 3.70 14.62
N ALA A 156 16.36 4.44 13.91
CA ALA A 156 16.58 5.85 13.69
C ALA A 156 16.55 6.62 15.00
N SER A 157 17.55 7.48 15.14
CA SER A 157 17.55 8.52 16.16
C SER A 157 17.32 9.85 15.45
N MET A 158 16.19 10.49 15.74
CA MET A 158 15.87 11.82 15.23
C MET A 158 15.07 12.60 16.28
N PRO A 159 14.97 13.94 16.19
CA PRO A 159 14.17 14.70 17.13
C PRO A 159 12.69 14.28 17.08
N LYS A 160 12.12 13.99 18.25
CA LYS A 160 10.71 13.61 18.38
C LYS A 160 9.80 14.71 17.88
N ASP A 161 10.06 15.92 18.34
CA ASP A 161 9.17 17.05 18.18
C ASP A 161 9.65 17.94 17.03
N VAL A 162 8.70 18.31 16.17
CA VAL A 162 8.98 19.15 15.00
C VAL A 162 9.04 20.60 15.46
N SER A 163 9.97 21.35 14.91
CA SER A 163 10.21 22.75 15.26
C SER A 163 10.34 23.61 14.00
N PHE A 164 10.13 24.91 14.16
CA PHE A 164 10.43 25.86 13.11
C PHE A 164 11.93 25.84 12.80
N GLY A 165 12.28 25.89 11.51
CA GLY A 165 13.63 25.71 11.01
C GLY A 165 14.06 24.25 10.83
N ALA A 166 13.23 23.28 11.22
CA ALA A 166 13.51 21.87 10.94
C ALA A 166 13.33 21.54 9.46
N ILE A 167 14.19 20.65 8.95
CA ILE A 167 14.02 20.03 7.64
C ILE A 167 13.28 18.72 7.85
N ILE A 168 12.12 18.59 7.21
CA ILE A 168 11.22 17.45 7.34
C ILE A 168 10.98 16.76 6.00
N THR A 169 10.58 15.49 6.07
CA THR A 169 9.95 14.79 4.95
C THR A 169 8.49 14.50 5.31
N LEU A 170 7.57 14.79 4.40
CA LEU A 170 6.14 14.55 4.59
C LEU A 170 5.72 13.35 3.76
N LYS A 171 5.18 12.32 4.40
CA LYS A 171 4.62 11.15 3.73
C LYS A 171 3.11 11.15 3.86
N ASN A 172 2.40 10.79 2.80
CA ASN A 172 0.95 10.69 2.86
C ASN A 172 0.56 9.41 3.63
N HIS A 173 -0.39 9.52 4.55
CA HIS A 173 -0.77 8.42 5.44
C HIS A 173 -1.57 7.30 4.74
N ARG A 174 -2.04 7.52 3.51
CA ARG A 174 -2.76 6.48 2.76
C ARG A 174 -1.87 5.27 2.49
N THR A 175 -2.48 4.09 2.31
CA THR A 175 -1.77 2.91 1.82
C THR A 175 -1.15 3.20 0.44
N GLY A 176 0.14 2.90 0.27
CA GLY A 176 0.88 3.28 -0.94
C GLY A 176 1.06 4.78 -1.12
N GLY A 177 0.92 5.58 -0.05
CA GLY A 177 1.17 7.02 -0.06
C GLY A 177 2.64 7.35 -0.28
N GLY A 178 2.92 8.29 -1.18
CA GLY A 178 4.28 8.78 -1.43
C GLY A 178 4.66 9.96 -0.55
N TYR A 179 5.93 10.35 -0.65
CA TYR A 179 6.48 11.57 -0.06
C TYR A 179 6.06 12.79 -0.88
N LEU A 180 5.77 13.90 -0.21
CA LEU A 180 5.62 15.19 -0.87
C LEU A 180 6.93 15.54 -1.56
N HIS A 181 6.88 15.70 -2.87
CA HIS A 181 8.04 15.77 -3.74
C HIS A 181 7.95 16.98 -4.68
N SER A 182 9.11 17.52 -5.03
CA SER A 182 9.23 18.61 -5.99
C SER A 182 10.55 18.52 -6.74
N HIS A 183 10.58 18.94 -8.00
CA HIS A 183 11.77 18.90 -8.84
C HIS A 183 11.75 20.08 -9.81
N TRP A 184 12.87 20.43 -10.44
CA TRP A 184 13.04 21.66 -11.24
C TRP A 184 12.09 21.82 -12.46
N HIS A 185 11.29 20.81 -12.79
CA HIS A 185 10.38 20.86 -13.95
C HIS A 185 9.11 21.64 -13.61
N LEU A 186 8.64 22.42 -14.58
CA LEU A 186 7.42 23.20 -14.47
C LEU A 186 6.23 22.43 -15.05
N TYR A 187 5.01 22.75 -14.63
CA TYR A 187 3.82 22.26 -15.32
C TYR A 187 3.81 22.74 -16.78
N PRO A 188 3.39 21.89 -17.74
CA PRO A 188 3.25 22.29 -19.14
C PRO A 188 2.23 23.43 -19.31
N GLU A 189 2.38 24.22 -20.37
CA GLU A 189 1.53 25.41 -20.63
C GLU A 189 0.02 25.11 -20.69
N ASN A 190 -0.35 23.90 -21.10
CA ASN A 190 -1.75 23.48 -21.19
C ASN A 190 -2.32 22.90 -19.87
N VAL A 191 -1.53 22.91 -18.78
CA VAL A 191 -1.83 22.24 -17.51
C VAL A 191 -1.72 23.23 -16.36
N GLY A 192 -2.62 24.22 -16.33
CA GLY A 192 -2.66 25.23 -15.28
C GLY A 192 -1.44 26.17 -15.33
N ALA A 193 -1.00 26.63 -14.16
CA ALA A 193 0.04 27.62 -14.03
C ALA A 193 1.40 27.01 -14.37
N LYS A 194 2.20 27.75 -15.14
CA LYS A 194 3.58 27.38 -15.51
C LYS A 194 4.54 27.58 -14.31
N GLN A 195 4.27 26.87 -13.23
CA GLN A 195 5.01 26.88 -11.96
C GLN A 195 5.61 25.50 -11.69
N GLN A 196 6.44 25.39 -10.65
CA GLN A 196 7.13 24.14 -10.32
C GLN A 196 6.14 23.02 -9.97
N GLN A 197 6.40 21.82 -10.49
CA GLN A 197 5.58 20.64 -10.21
C GLN A 197 5.72 20.17 -8.77
N ILE A 198 4.59 19.96 -8.10
CA ILE A 198 4.51 19.28 -6.81
C ILE A 198 3.76 17.96 -6.99
N THR A 199 4.38 16.88 -6.55
CA THR A 199 3.88 15.51 -6.76
C THR A 199 4.04 14.70 -5.48
N THR A 200 3.61 13.44 -5.53
CA THR A 200 4.08 12.44 -4.57
C THR A 200 4.96 11.40 -5.25
N TYR A 201 6.09 11.12 -4.60
CA TYR A 201 7.09 10.16 -5.06
C TYR A 201 7.21 9.01 -4.06
N ALA A 202 7.34 7.77 -4.55
CA ALA A 202 7.30 6.59 -3.68
C ALA A 202 8.61 6.35 -2.92
N HIS A 203 9.74 6.86 -3.41
CA HIS A 203 11.07 6.56 -2.87
C HIS A 203 11.64 7.74 -2.09
N LYS A 204 12.59 7.46 -1.21
CA LYS A 204 13.32 8.49 -0.46
C LYS A 204 14.29 9.19 -1.41
N ASP A 205 14.24 10.51 -1.39
CA ASP A 205 15.03 11.39 -2.25
C ASP A 205 15.33 12.70 -1.51
N GLU A 206 16.40 13.40 -1.88
CA GLU A 206 16.70 14.73 -1.33
C GLU A 206 15.64 15.77 -1.71
N ASN A 207 14.97 15.57 -2.84
CA ASN A 207 13.81 16.32 -3.33
C ASN A 207 12.51 16.07 -2.53
N ASN A 208 12.57 15.26 -1.47
CA ASN A 208 11.48 15.11 -0.52
C ASN A 208 11.64 16.03 0.72
N ARG A 209 12.72 16.82 0.78
CA ARG A 209 13.07 17.64 1.96
C ARG A 209 12.41 19.01 1.91
N TRP A 210 11.68 19.33 2.97
CA TRP A 210 10.96 20.60 3.16
C TRP A 210 11.41 21.30 4.43
N LEU A 211 11.72 22.58 4.36
CA LEU A 211 12.06 23.43 5.50
C LEU A 211 10.78 24.06 6.07
N VAL A 212 10.54 23.85 7.37
CA VAL A 212 9.42 24.49 8.07
C VAL A 212 9.78 25.93 8.41
N LYS A 213 9.12 26.90 7.78
CA LYS A 213 9.32 28.32 8.02
C LYS A 213 8.13 28.96 8.72
N PHE A 214 8.40 30.06 9.43
CA PHE A 214 7.37 30.97 9.90
C PHE A 214 6.62 31.57 8.70
N TYR A 215 5.32 31.81 8.86
CA TYR A 215 4.53 32.48 7.82
C TYR A 215 4.88 33.98 7.70
N ASN A 216 5.28 34.61 8.81
CA ASN A 216 5.76 36.00 8.85
C ASN A 216 7.22 36.06 9.33
N ASP A 217 8.03 36.88 8.67
CA ASP A 217 9.45 37.09 8.99
C ASP A 217 9.65 37.80 10.34
N ASP A 218 8.67 38.57 10.82
CA ASP A 218 8.73 39.22 12.14
C ASP A 218 8.81 38.21 13.30
N GLU A 219 8.15 37.05 13.16
CA GLU A 219 8.22 35.98 14.17
C GLU A 219 9.62 35.38 14.25
N LYS A 220 10.37 35.37 13.14
CA LYS A 220 11.76 34.89 13.09
C LYS A 220 12.71 35.78 13.91
N ILE A 221 12.47 37.09 13.91
CA ILE A 221 13.31 38.09 14.60
C ILE A 221 13.15 38.00 16.13
N SER A 222 11.97 37.59 16.61
CA SER A 222 11.69 37.47 18.05
C SER A 222 12.34 36.28 18.76
N ILE A 223 12.89 35.31 18.01
CA ILE A 223 13.31 33.98 18.52
C ILE A 223 14.78 33.71 18.19
N ASN A 224 15.67 34.68 18.42
CA ASN A 224 17.07 34.56 17.99
C ASN A 224 17.83 33.38 18.64
N ASP A 225 17.35 32.79 19.74
CA ASP A 225 18.03 31.67 20.43
C ASP A 225 17.16 30.51 20.96
N THR A 226 15.82 30.57 20.92
CA THR A 226 14.97 29.49 21.47
C THR A 226 14.38 28.60 20.39
N VAL A 227 14.30 27.28 20.64
CA VAL A 227 13.63 26.37 19.70
C VAL A 227 12.12 26.48 19.88
N ARG A 228 11.41 27.00 18.86
CA ARG A 228 9.94 27.00 18.84
C ARG A 228 9.43 25.73 18.18
N PHE A 229 8.68 24.94 18.95
CA PHE A 229 8.01 23.75 18.44
C PHE A 229 6.80 24.11 17.59
N LEU A 230 6.56 23.29 16.57
CA LEU A 230 5.38 23.37 15.71
C LEU A 230 4.19 22.76 16.45
N LYS A 231 3.09 23.51 16.56
CA LYS A 231 1.89 23.11 17.31
C LYS A 231 0.66 23.04 16.42
N HIS A 232 -0.37 22.35 16.91
CA HIS A 232 -1.70 22.40 16.34
C HIS A 232 -2.17 23.85 16.21
N GLY A 233 -2.65 24.22 15.03
CA GLY A 233 -3.16 25.56 14.72
C GLY A 233 -2.10 26.54 14.21
N ASP A 234 -0.82 26.20 14.24
CA ASP A 234 0.24 27.07 13.73
C ASP A 234 0.13 27.24 12.21
N MET A 235 0.48 28.44 11.73
CA MET A 235 0.60 28.78 10.32
C MET A 235 2.06 28.71 9.89
N ILE A 236 2.32 28.02 8.79
CA ILE A 236 3.67 27.75 8.28
C ILE A 236 3.77 28.05 6.79
N ARG A 237 5.01 28.23 6.35
CA ARG A 237 5.42 28.05 4.95
C ARG A 237 6.31 26.83 4.85
N LEU A 238 6.12 26.02 3.81
CA LEU A 238 6.99 24.89 3.51
C LEU A 238 7.85 25.25 2.31
N GLU A 239 9.15 25.42 2.52
CA GLU A 239 10.10 25.68 1.46
C GLU A 239 10.76 24.37 1.02
N HIS A 240 10.73 24.07 -0.28
CA HIS A 240 11.46 22.94 -0.83
C HIS A 240 12.97 23.20 -0.78
N VAL A 241 13.72 22.35 -0.08
CA VAL A 241 15.13 22.63 0.24
C VAL A 241 16.01 22.73 -1.01
N PRO A 242 15.94 21.82 -2.00
CA PRO A 242 16.76 21.91 -3.21
C PRO A 242 16.45 23.10 -4.12
N THR A 243 15.17 23.45 -4.32
CA THR A 243 14.77 24.46 -5.32
C THR A 243 14.41 25.81 -4.73
N ARG A 244 14.34 25.90 -3.39
CA ARG A 244 14.01 27.13 -2.64
C ARG A 244 12.67 27.76 -3.01
N ARG A 245 11.74 26.96 -3.53
CA ARG A 245 10.35 27.36 -3.83
C ARG A 245 9.44 26.98 -2.67
N ASN A 246 8.42 27.77 -2.40
CA ASN A 246 7.40 27.51 -1.38
C ASN A 246 6.29 26.62 -1.93
N LEU A 247 5.73 25.77 -1.08
CA LEU A 247 4.49 25.04 -1.37
C LEU A 247 3.34 26.05 -1.49
N HIS A 248 2.69 26.06 -2.65
CA HIS A 248 1.73 27.07 -3.06
C HIS A 248 0.43 26.43 -3.55
N SER A 249 -0.69 27.12 -3.41
CA SER A 249 -1.93 26.75 -4.11
C SER A 249 -2.73 27.98 -4.53
N HIS A 250 -3.41 27.87 -5.67
CA HIS A 250 -4.17 28.94 -6.28
C HIS A 250 -5.45 28.39 -6.90
N ARG A 251 -6.35 29.27 -7.36
CA ARG A 251 -7.71 28.88 -7.81
C ARG A 251 -7.78 28.13 -9.13
N GLU A 252 -6.65 27.81 -9.75
CA GLU A 252 -6.68 27.03 -10.98
C GLU A 252 -6.94 25.55 -10.69
N PRO A 253 -7.61 24.85 -11.61
CA PRO A 253 -7.95 23.44 -11.42
C PRO A 253 -6.70 22.55 -11.50
N ALA A 254 -6.65 21.52 -10.66
CA ALA A 254 -5.58 20.52 -10.68
C ALA A 254 -5.47 19.80 -12.05
N PRO A 255 -4.30 19.25 -12.40
CA PRO A 255 -4.03 18.65 -13.72
C PRO A 255 -5.02 17.58 -14.18
N ILE A 256 -5.34 16.64 -13.30
CA ILE A 256 -6.23 15.50 -13.56
C ILE A 256 -7.52 15.68 -12.77
N THR A 257 -7.43 15.99 -11.48
CA THR A 257 -8.59 16.11 -10.60
C THR A 257 -9.18 17.52 -10.66
N ARG A 258 -9.85 17.86 -11.76
CA ARG A 258 -10.34 19.22 -12.07
C ARG A 258 -11.25 19.88 -11.01
N LYS A 259 -11.82 19.12 -10.08
CA LYS A 259 -12.63 19.62 -8.95
C LYS A 259 -11.77 20.18 -7.80
N HIS A 260 -10.48 19.87 -7.77
CA HIS A 260 -9.53 20.34 -6.77
C HIS A 260 -8.70 21.49 -7.34
N TYR A 261 -8.05 22.22 -6.46
CA TYR A 261 -7.11 23.28 -6.83
C TYR A 261 -5.70 22.72 -7.07
N GLN A 262 -4.99 23.35 -7.99
CA GLN A 262 -3.60 23.03 -8.32
C GLN A 262 -2.69 23.39 -7.14
N VAL A 263 -1.70 22.54 -6.89
CA VAL A 263 -0.63 22.76 -5.91
C VAL A 263 0.69 22.82 -6.67
N THR A 264 1.51 23.82 -6.38
CA THR A 264 2.72 24.14 -7.14
C THR A 264 3.85 24.58 -6.21
N GLY A 265 5.07 24.68 -6.75
CA GLY A 265 6.16 25.40 -6.12
C GLY A 265 6.25 26.83 -6.67
N TYR A 266 6.13 27.83 -5.81
CA TYR A 266 6.15 29.25 -6.18
C TYR A 266 7.14 30.07 -5.32
N GLY A 267 7.37 31.34 -5.65
CA GLY A 267 8.29 32.21 -4.93
C GLY A 267 9.76 31.92 -5.23
N GLU A 268 10.72 32.67 -4.72
CA GLU A 268 12.16 32.45 -4.96
C GLU A 268 12.96 32.66 -3.67
N ASN A 269 13.93 31.78 -3.37
CA ASN A 269 14.69 31.83 -2.11
C ASN A 269 13.80 31.84 -0.85
N GLY A 270 12.65 31.16 -0.92
CA GLY A 270 11.64 31.13 0.13
C GLY A 270 10.83 32.41 0.31
N THR A 271 11.08 33.44 -0.51
CA THR A 271 10.19 34.61 -0.60
C THR A 271 9.00 34.29 -1.48
N GLY A 272 7.81 34.66 -1.06
CA GLY A 272 6.59 34.43 -1.82
C GLY A 272 5.43 35.19 -1.21
N ASP A 273 4.21 34.78 -1.49
CA ASP A 273 3.00 35.54 -1.15
C ASP A 273 2.19 34.88 -0.02
N TYR A 274 0.95 35.34 0.17
CA TYR A 274 0.05 34.78 1.18
C TYR A 274 -0.60 33.44 0.73
N ASN A 275 -0.47 33.05 -0.54
CA ASN A 275 -0.91 31.73 -1.05
C ASN A 275 0.13 30.62 -0.76
N ASP A 276 1.22 30.95 -0.06
CA ASP A 276 2.19 29.96 0.42
C ASP A 276 1.89 29.50 1.87
N VAL A 277 0.84 30.05 2.50
CA VAL A 277 0.57 29.88 3.93
C VAL A 277 -0.40 28.72 4.18
N TRP A 278 0.07 27.76 4.98
CA TRP A 278 -0.67 26.56 5.37
C TRP A 278 -0.84 26.51 6.88
N LYS A 279 -2.05 26.22 7.34
CA LYS A 279 -2.36 25.97 8.75
C LYS A 279 -2.27 24.48 9.05
N VAL A 280 -1.52 24.13 10.10
CA VAL A 280 -1.29 22.74 10.51
C VAL A 280 -2.37 22.31 11.49
N PHE A 281 -3.03 21.19 11.20
CA PHE A 281 -4.00 20.57 12.11
C PHE A 281 -3.55 19.15 12.45
N VAL A 282 -3.40 18.86 13.74
CA VAL A 282 -3.14 17.50 14.26
C VAL A 282 -4.46 16.77 14.45
N ASP A 283 -4.58 15.54 13.93
CA ASP A 283 -5.74 14.68 14.09
C ASP A 283 -5.98 14.35 15.58
N GLY A 284 -7.20 14.61 16.07
CA GLY A 284 -7.53 14.47 17.49
C GLY A 284 -6.76 15.38 18.45
N GLY A 285 -5.95 16.32 17.94
CA GLY A 285 -5.17 17.25 18.74
C GLY A 285 -6.00 18.43 19.24
N SER A 286 -5.60 18.98 20.40
CA SER A 286 -6.11 20.23 20.95
C SER A 286 -5.09 21.37 20.78
N ASP A 287 -5.52 22.61 21.02
CA ASP A 287 -4.64 23.77 20.95
C ASP A 287 -3.42 23.60 21.85
N GLY A 288 -2.24 23.81 21.28
CA GLY A 288 -0.96 23.63 21.97
C GLY A 288 -0.33 22.24 21.83
N ASN A 289 -1.03 21.25 21.27
CA ASN A 289 -0.44 19.93 20.97
C ASN A 289 0.74 20.09 20.00
N ILE A 290 1.91 19.59 20.37
CA ILE A 290 3.11 19.62 19.54
C ILE A 290 3.00 18.57 18.43
N VAL A 291 3.49 18.91 17.23
CA VAL A 291 3.61 17.95 16.13
C VAL A 291 4.84 17.08 16.38
N SER A 292 4.63 15.77 16.53
CA SER A 292 5.70 14.79 16.69
C SER A 292 5.90 13.95 15.42
N ALA A 293 7.14 13.71 15.06
CA ALA A 293 7.53 12.84 13.95
C ALA A 293 7.00 11.40 14.15
N VAL A 294 6.69 10.73 13.04
CA VAL A 294 6.15 9.36 12.90
C VAL A 294 4.77 9.12 13.50
N THR A 295 4.44 9.80 14.60
CA THR A 295 3.26 9.56 15.44
C THR A 295 2.09 10.48 15.12
N SER A 296 2.35 11.77 14.88
CA SER A 296 1.31 12.74 14.60
C SER A 296 0.81 12.61 13.18
N LYS A 297 -0.52 12.48 13.03
CA LYS A 297 -1.20 12.63 11.74
C LYS A 297 -1.61 14.07 11.59
N ILE A 298 -1.13 14.75 10.56
CA ILE A 298 -1.37 16.16 10.33
C ILE A 298 -2.13 16.40 9.02
N LYS A 299 -2.91 17.47 8.99
CA LYS A 299 -3.48 18.06 7.77
C LYS A 299 -2.87 19.44 7.57
N LEU A 300 -2.64 19.79 6.31
CA LEU A 300 -2.20 21.11 5.90
C LEU A 300 -3.37 21.79 5.19
N VAL A 301 -3.97 22.79 5.84
CA VAL A 301 -5.10 23.53 5.29
C VAL A 301 -4.59 24.86 4.75
N HIS A 302 -4.81 25.10 3.46
CA HIS A 302 -4.45 26.34 2.82
C HIS A 302 -5.29 27.50 3.36
N VAL A 303 -4.64 28.58 3.81
CA VAL A 303 -5.32 29.67 4.53
C VAL A 303 -6.28 30.46 3.63
N LEU A 304 -5.86 30.85 2.42
CA LEU A 304 -6.70 31.69 1.53
C LEU A 304 -7.76 30.91 0.75
N GLN A 305 -7.41 29.75 0.17
CA GLN A 305 -8.34 28.95 -0.64
C GLN A 305 -9.25 28.03 0.19
N HIS A 306 -9.06 27.96 1.52
CA HIS A 306 -9.83 27.11 2.43
C HIS A 306 -9.95 25.64 1.97
N CYS A 307 -8.86 25.11 1.43
CA CYS A 307 -8.75 23.73 0.93
C CYS A 307 -7.67 22.97 1.71
N VAL A 308 -7.69 21.63 1.65
CA VAL A 308 -6.72 20.78 2.35
C VAL A 308 -5.78 20.10 1.36
N LEU A 309 -4.48 20.09 1.68
CA LEU A 309 -3.47 19.38 0.90
C LEU A 309 -3.76 17.87 0.91
N THR A 310 -3.94 17.30 -0.26
CA THR A 310 -4.31 15.88 -0.43
C THR A 310 -3.63 15.27 -1.64
N THR A 311 -3.76 13.95 -1.77
CA THR A 311 -3.35 13.20 -2.96
C THR A 311 -4.57 12.62 -3.65
N SER A 312 -4.65 12.71 -4.98
CA SER A 312 -5.84 12.29 -5.73
C SER A 312 -5.84 10.80 -6.14
N ASN A 313 -4.79 10.06 -5.76
CA ASN A 313 -4.50 8.69 -6.20
C ASN A 313 -4.41 8.53 -7.73
N LYS A 314 -4.32 9.64 -8.48
CA LYS A 314 -4.12 9.61 -9.93
C LYS A 314 -2.64 9.71 -10.24
N GLN A 315 -2.20 8.84 -11.14
CA GLN A 315 -0.89 8.94 -11.73
C GLN A 315 -0.90 10.06 -12.76
N LEU A 316 0.08 10.94 -12.69
CA LEU A 316 0.29 11.99 -13.67
C LEU A 316 0.89 11.38 -14.97
N PRO A 317 0.72 12.03 -16.12
CA PRO A 317 1.30 11.56 -17.37
C PRO A 317 2.84 11.66 -17.42
N LYS A 318 3.45 11.23 -18.52
CA LYS A 318 4.91 11.20 -18.73
C LYS A 318 5.62 12.53 -18.49
N TRP A 319 4.95 13.68 -18.70
CA TRP A 319 5.53 15.00 -18.42
C TRP A 319 5.83 15.25 -16.93
N ALA A 320 5.26 14.43 -16.04
CA ALA A 320 5.53 14.42 -14.60
C ALA A 320 6.17 13.11 -14.13
N PHE A 321 6.89 12.40 -15.02
CA PHE A 321 7.62 11.17 -14.69
C PHE A 321 6.74 10.05 -14.10
N GLU A 322 5.45 10.04 -14.45
CA GLU A 322 4.50 9.05 -13.95
C GLU A 322 4.39 9.01 -12.41
N GLN A 323 4.69 10.14 -11.75
CA GLN A 323 4.49 10.34 -10.32
C GLN A 323 3.01 10.54 -9.97
N HIS A 324 2.66 10.59 -8.69
CA HIS A 324 1.27 10.76 -8.26
C HIS A 324 0.89 12.23 -8.05
N GLU A 325 -0.35 12.59 -8.37
CA GLU A 325 -0.85 13.96 -8.29
C GLU A 325 -1.10 14.41 -6.83
N VAL A 326 -0.56 15.59 -6.48
CA VAL A 326 -0.88 16.35 -5.27
C VAL A 326 -1.81 17.49 -5.64
N THR A 327 -2.82 17.72 -4.81
CA THR A 327 -3.86 18.74 -5.05
C THR A 327 -4.32 19.36 -3.74
N CYS A 328 -5.06 20.46 -3.81
CA CYS A 328 -5.74 21.04 -2.65
C CYS A 328 -7.25 20.81 -2.79
N SER A 329 -7.80 19.93 -1.95
CA SER A 329 -9.22 19.59 -2.00
C SER A 329 -10.07 20.61 -1.24
N PRO A 330 -11.14 21.15 -1.84
CA PRO A 330 -12.09 21.99 -1.11
C PRO A 330 -12.85 21.20 -0.01
N ASN A 331 -12.80 19.86 -0.02
CA ASN A 331 -13.37 19.04 1.04
C ASN A 331 -12.35 18.80 2.17
N LEU A 332 -12.44 19.57 3.25
CA LEU A 332 -11.56 19.45 4.43
C LEU A 332 -11.63 18.08 5.14
N ARG A 333 -12.70 17.31 4.89
CA ARG A 333 -12.89 15.95 5.44
C ARG A 333 -12.34 14.84 4.55
N ASP A 334 -11.58 15.18 3.50
CA ASP A 334 -10.93 14.18 2.65
C ASP A 334 -10.04 13.25 3.49
N THR A 335 -10.24 11.94 3.34
CA THR A 335 -9.49 10.91 4.07
C THR A 335 -8.04 10.80 3.60
N ASN A 336 -7.73 11.22 2.37
CA ASN A 336 -6.37 11.18 1.81
C ASN A 336 -5.54 12.42 2.17
N SER A 337 -6.10 13.33 2.98
CA SER A 337 -5.45 14.59 3.38
C SER A 337 -4.53 14.47 4.60
N TYR A 338 -4.41 13.28 5.19
CA TYR A 338 -3.51 13.05 6.32
C TYR A 338 -2.08 12.80 5.84
N TRP A 339 -1.15 13.51 6.47
CA TRP A 339 0.29 13.40 6.28
C TRP A 339 0.95 13.05 7.61
N ASN A 340 2.10 12.40 7.54
CA ASN A 340 2.98 12.18 8.68
C ASN A 340 4.37 12.75 8.37
N VAL A 341 4.98 13.39 9.37
CA VAL A 341 6.39 13.76 9.30
C VAL A 341 7.20 12.49 9.50
N GLU A 342 7.93 12.04 8.49
CA GLU A 342 8.67 10.78 8.55
C GLU A 342 10.10 11.01 9.06
N ASP A 343 10.87 11.87 8.40
CA ASP A 343 12.18 12.32 8.88
C ASP A 343 12.07 13.74 9.43
N ASN A 344 12.78 14.01 10.51
CA ASN A 344 12.88 15.33 11.14
C ASN A 344 14.36 15.62 11.44
N ILE A 345 14.89 16.72 10.90
CA ILE A 345 16.29 17.10 11.06
C ILE A 345 16.33 18.51 11.66
N ASN A 346 16.80 18.61 12.89
CA ASN A 346 17.16 19.87 13.52
C ASN A 346 18.37 19.67 14.47
N PRO A 347 19.54 20.25 14.17
CA PRO A 347 20.73 20.13 15.03
C PRO A 347 20.55 20.66 16.46
N LYS A 348 19.57 21.53 16.70
CA LYS A 348 19.31 22.13 18.01
C LYS A 348 18.54 21.21 18.98
N LEU A 349 18.03 20.06 18.51
CA LEU A 349 17.19 19.18 19.31
C LEU A 349 17.85 17.81 19.56
N PRO A 350 17.60 17.18 20.72
CA PRO A 350 18.10 15.85 21.01
C PRO A 350 17.36 14.79 20.19
N ASN A 351 18.08 13.76 19.75
CA ASN A 351 17.52 12.63 19.04
C ASN A 351 16.92 11.60 20.02
N VAL A 352 15.79 11.00 19.65
CA VAL A 352 15.16 9.89 20.37
C VAL A 352 15.07 8.64 19.48
N SER A 353 15.09 7.46 20.10
CA SER A 353 14.86 6.19 19.40
C SER A 353 13.37 5.94 19.16
N PHE A 354 13.01 5.47 17.97
CA PHE A 354 11.63 5.18 17.55
C PHE A 354 11.27 3.68 17.55
N GLU A 355 12.11 2.80 18.11
CA GLU A 355 11.87 1.33 18.10
C GLU A 355 10.51 0.92 18.70
N VAL A 356 9.98 1.71 19.65
CA VAL A 356 8.70 1.48 20.33
C VAL A 356 7.50 1.51 19.38
N TYR A 357 7.59 2.19 18.24
CA TYR A 357 6.49 2.33 17.28
C TYR A 357 6.47 1.24 16.20
N SER A 358 7.36 0.25 16.31
CA SER A 358 7.46 -0.81 15.31
C SER A 358 6.24 -1.76 15.33
N PRO A 359 5.62 -2.04 14.17
CA PRO A 359 4.36 -2.77 14.12
C PRO A 359 4.55 -4.26 14.44
N ASN A 360 3.50 -4.88 14.97
CA ASN A 360 3.45 -6.32 15.17
C ASN A 360 3.27 -7.07 13.84
N PHE A 361 3.41 -8.40 13.86
CA PHE A 361 3.29 -9.23 12.66
C PHE A 361 1.94 -9.06 11.95
N PHE A 362 0.83 -9.04 12.69
CA PHE A 362 -0.50 -8.95 12.08
C PHE A 362 -0.75 -7.61 11.39
N ALA A 363 -0.29 -6.50 11.99
CA ALA A 363 -0.35 -5.18 11.36
C ALA A 363 0.44 -5.20 10.03
N ARG A 364 1.66 -5.74 10.04
CA ARG A 364 2.46 -5.91 8.81
C ARG A 364 1.78 -6.81 7.79
N PHE A 365 1.19 -7.92 8.21
CA PHE A 365 0.48 -8.86 7.36
C PHE A 365 -0.70 -8.18 6.64
N ILE A 366 -1.56 -7.48 7.38
CA ILE A 366 -2.71 -6.76 6.81
C ILE A 366 -2.26 -5.65 5.86
N GLU A 367 -1.24 -4.90 6.25
CA GLU A 367 -0.69 -3.83 5.41
C GLU A 367 -0.11 -4.36 4.10
N SER A 368 0.67 -5.45 4.14
CA SER A 368 1.16 -6.12 2.93
C SER A 368 0.03 -6.52 1.99
N HIS A 369 -1.08 -7.04 2.50
CA HIS A 369 -2.25 -7.38 1.67
C HIS A 369 -2.90 -6.15 1.07
N ALA A 370 -3.05 -5.08 1.85
CA ALA A 370 -3.62 -3.83 1.34
C ALA A 370 -2.78 -3.27 0.18
N VAL A 371 -1.45 -3.29 0.30
CA VAL A 371 -0.52 -2.89 -0.77
C VAL A 371 -0.62 -3.84 -1.98
N MET A 372 -0.73 -5.15 -1.78
CA MET A 372 -0.92 -6.12 -2.87
C MET A 372 -2.21 -5.87 -3.66
N PHE A 373 -3.35 -5.65 -2.98
CA PHE A 373 -4.62 -5.37 -3.64
C PHE A 373 -4.59 -4.03 -4.38
N GLN A 374 -3.99 -3.01 -3.79
CA GLN A 374 -3.83 -1.70 -4.42
C GLN A 374 -2.92 -1.79 -5.65
N GLY A 375 -1.78 -2.48 -5.54
CA GLY A 375 -0.89 -2.73 -6.66
C GLY A 375 -1.60 -3.43 -7.81
N ASN A 376 -2.36 -4.49 -7.51
CA ASN A 376 -3.13 -5.23 -8.51
C ASN A 376 -4.21 -4.37 -9.18
N ALA A 377 -4.92 -3.52 -8.42
CA ALA A 377 -5.90 -2.58 -8.98
C ALA A 377 -5.27 -1.48 -9.84
N GLY A 378 -3.99 -1.15 -9.58
CA GLY A 378 -3.19 -0.18 -10.33
C GLY A 378 -2.61 -0.72 -11.63
N LEU A 379 -2.51 -2.04 -11.80
CA LEU A 379 -2.01 -2.68 -13.02
C LEU A 379 -3.02 -2.54 -14.17
N LYS A 380 -2.98 -1.40 -14.84
CA LYS A 380 -3.70 -1.17 -16.11
C LYS A 380 -2.75 -1.39 -17.28
N PRO A 381 -3.25 -1.99 -18.38
CA PRO A 381 -2.43 -2.18 -19.57
C PRO A 381 -1.94 -0.83 -20.09
N LYS A 382 -0.65 -0.72 -20.38
CA LYS A 382 -0.10 0.53 -20.93
C LYS A 382 -0.53 0.67 -22.38
N GLU A 383 -0.67 1.92 -22.84
CA GLU A 383 -0.93 2.19 -24.25
C GLU A 383 0.18 1.60 -25.12
N GLY A 384 -0.20 0.74 -26.08
CA GLY A 384 0.73 0.07 -26.98
C GLY A 384 1.24 -1.30 -26.51
N GLU A 385 0.90 -1.75 -25.30
CA GLU A 385 1.22 -3.12 -24.87
C GLU A 385 0.31 -4.15 -25.56
N VAL A 386 0.93 -5.21 -26.07
CA VAL A 386 0.20 -6.34 -26.67
C VAL A 386 -0.47 -7.13 -25.55
N THR A 387 -1.79 -6.99 -25.46
CA THR A 387 -2.62 -7.71 -24.49
C THR A 387 -3.63 -8.61 -25.19
N SER A 388 -3.92 -9.76 -24.58
CA SER A 388 -4.97 -10.68 -25.01
C SER A 388 -6.24 -10.49 -24.17
N LYS A 389 -7.39 -10.81 -24.76
CA LYS A 389 -8.71 -10.76 -24.10
C LYS A 389 -9.14 -12.18 -23.71
N PRO A 390 -9.90 -12.38 -22.60
CA PRO A 390 -10.26 -13.71 -22.13
C PRO A 390 -10.94 -14.62 -23.16
N TRP A 391 -11.79 -14.07 -24.04
CA TRP A 391 -12.46 -14.84 -25.09
C TRP A 391 -11.52 -15.36 -26.19
N GLN A 392 -10.30 -14.81 -26.29
CA GLN A 392 -9.31 -15.19 -27.30
C GLN A 392 -8.59 -16.48 -26.93
N TRP A 393 -8.52 -16.81 -25.65
CA TRP A 393 -7.72 -17.95 -25.14
C TRP A 393 -8.25 -19.31 -25.61
N PRO A 394 -9.57 -19.61 -25.58
CA PRO A 394 -10.06 -20.93 -25.98
C PRO A 394 -9.93 -21.24 -27.48
N ILE A 395 -9.85 -20.20 -28.32
CA ILE A 395 -9.82 -20.32 -29.79
C ILE A 395 -8.45 -19.97 -30.39
N ASN A 396 -7.46 -19.65 -29.55
CA ASN A 396 -6.11 -19.27 -29.96
C ASN A 396 -6.06 -18.17 -31.04
N TYR A 397 -6.82 -17.09 -30.84
CA TYR A 397 -7.03 -16.05 -31.88
C TYR A 397 -5.81 -15.16 -32.15
N LYS A 398 -4.97 -14.94 -31.14
CA LYS A 398 -3.72 -14.17 -31.25
C LYS A 398 -2.57 -15.09 -30.84
N VAL A 399 -1.96 -15.73 -31.83
CA VAL A 399 -0.67 -16.44 -31.69
C VAL A 399 0.45 -15.42 -31.80
#